data_AF-A0A401YRD5-F1
#
_entry.id   AF-A0A401YRD5-F1
#
_cell.length_a   1.000
_cell.length_b   1.000
_cell.length_c   1.000
_cell.angle_alpha   90.00
_cell.angle_beta   90.00
_cell.angle_gamma   90.00
#
_symmetry.space_group_name_H-M   'P 1'
#
loop_
_entity.id
_entity.type
_entity.pdbx_description
1 polymer ?
#
loop_
_entity_poly.entity_id
_entity_poly.type
_entity_poly.pdbx_seq_one_letter_code
_entity_poly.pdbx_strand_id
1 'polypeptide(L)'
;MRHELKAALLWAGLKPSDSPTVDVSRVGGDGHFVYEVLGAGLCAYADLRAGATRLLEIDYSLPRRADRLYLVLSEPPAQDWAADTIKGAFGVHLLWRTPSGWEGHDTATALGPGNAAPPEDS
;
A
#
# COMPACT_ATOMS: atom_id res chain seq x y z
N MET A 1 0.23 -1.19 -12.20
CA MET A 1 0.27 -1.20 -10.72
C MET A 1 1.07 -2.32 -10.06
N ARG A 2 0.65 -3.59 -10.06
CA ARG A 2 1.38 -4.66 -9.33
C ARG A 2 2.87 -4.77 -9.70
N HIS A 3 3.18 -4.74 -10.99
CA HIS A 3 4.58 -4.77 -11.47
C HIS A 3 5.36 -3.51 -11.09
N GLU A 4 4.73 -2.34 -11.12
CA GLU A 4 5.36 -1.08 -10.71
C GLU A 4 5.67 -1.07 -9.22
N LEU A 5 4.76 -1.58 -8.39
CA LEU A 5 4.97 -1.75 -6.96
C LEU A 5 6.17 -2.67 -6.70
N LYS A 6 6.21 -3.84 -7.34
CA LYS A 6 7.35 -4.77 -7.21
C LYS A 6 8.66 -4.13 -7.66
N ALA A 7 8.64 -3.42 -8.79
CA ALA A 7 9.82 -2.71 -9.27
C ALA A 7 10.30 -1.69 -8.24
N ALA A 8 9.41 -0.85 -7.71
CA ALA A 8 9.74 0.12 -6.66
C ALA A 8 10.41 -0.57 -5.46
N LEU A 9 9.80 -1.63 -4.92
CA LEU A 9 10.37 -2.39 -3.81
C LEU A 9 11.76 -2.95 -4.12
N LEU A 10 11.96 -3.51 -5.32
CA LEU A 10 13.26 -4.05 -5.75
C LEU A 10 14.33 -2.97 -5.89
N TRP A 11 13.99 -1.81 -6.46
CA TRP A 11 14.93 -0.68 -6.58
C TRP A 11 15.39 -0.16 -5.22
N ALA A 12 14.55 -0.28 -4.18
CA ALA A 12 14.90 0.04 -2.81
C ALA A 12 15.67 -1.08 -2.08
N GLY A 13 16.05 -2.17 -2.77
CA GLY A 13 16.74 -3.31 -2.18
C GLY A 13 15.85 -4.21 -1.32
N LEU A 14 14.53 -4.00 -1.34
CA LEU A 14 13.57 -4.85 -0.65
C LEU A 14 13.28 -6.10 -1.49
N LYS A 15 12.84 -7.17 -0.83
CA LYS A 15 12.57 -8.47 -1.47
C LYS A 15 11.07 -8.75 -1.47
N PRO A 16 10.32 -8.30 -2.48
CA PRO A 16 8.91 -8.65 -2.61
C PRO A 16 8.77 -10.13 -2.98
N SER A 17 7.78 -10.79 -2.38
CA SER A 17 7.36 -12.15 -2.69
C SER A 17 5.95 -12.19 -3.25
N ASP A 18 5.74 -13.11 -4.17
CA ASP A 18 4.42 -13.54 -4.61
C ASP A 18 3.70 -14.31 -3.49
N SER A 19 2.38 -14.15 -3.43
CA SER A 19 1.50 -14.92 -2.55
C SER A 19 0.25 -15.32 -3.33
N PRO A 20 -0.33 -16.50 -3.06
CA PRO A 20 -1.62 -16.86 -3.65
C PRO A 20 -2.79 -16.03 -3.11
N THR A 21 -2.60 -15.37 -1.96
CA THR A 21 -3.70 -14.69 -1.23
C THR A 21 -3.62 -13.17 -1.32
N VAL A 22 -2.42 -12.61 -1.50
CA VAL A 22 -2.18 -11.15 -1.58
C VAL A 22 -1.31 -10.83 -2.78
N ASP A 23 -1.48 -9.64 -3.37
CA ASP A 23 -0.75 -9.27 -4.57
C ASP A 23 0.76 -9.24 -4.38
N VAL A 24 1.21 -8.61 -3.29
CA VAL A 24 2.63 -8.51 -2.92
C VAL A 24 2.78 -8.59 -1.40
N SER A 25 3.82 -9.28 -0.95
CA SER A 25 4.26 -9.28 0.45
C SER A 25 5.76 -9.04 0.52
N ARG A 26 6.27 -8.58 1.66
CA ARG A 26 7.71 -8.61 1.96
C ARG A 26 7.92 -8.87 3.44
N VAL A 27 9.02 -9.56 3.76
CA VAL A 27 9.50 -9.73 5.13
C VAL A 27 10.90 -9.14 5.21
N GLY A 28 11.11 -8.25 6.18
CA GLY A 28 12.38 -7.59 6.44
C GLY A 28 12.62 -7.41 7.94
N GLY A 29 13.75 -6.78 8.30
CA GLY A 29 14.05 -6.44 9.69
C GLY A 29 13.06 -5.45 10.32
N ASP A 30 12.30 -4.75 9.48
CA ASP A 30 11.22 -3.81 9.84
C ASP A 30 9.83 -4.47 9.93
N GLY A 31 9.73 -5.78 9.63
CA GLY A 31 8.51 -6.56 9.79
C GLY A 31 7.97 -7.21 8.51
N HIS A 32 6.74 -7.70 8.60
CA HIS A 32 5.97 -8.31 7.53
C HIS A 32 4.98 -7.29 6.97
N PHE A 33 5.10 -6.99 5.69
CA PHE A 33 4.27 -6.00 4.99
C PHE A 33 3.48 -6.71 3.91
N VAL A 34 2.20 -6.35 3.79
CA VAL A 34 1.29 -6.87 2.78
C VAL A 34 0.69 -5.71 1.99
N TYR A 35 0.62 -5.88 0.68
CA TYR A 35 0.08 -4.91 -0.26
C TYR A 35 -0.97 -5.57 -1.12
N GLU A 36 -2.15 -4.96 -1.17
CA GLU A 36 -3.23 -5.33 -2.08
C GLU A 36 -3.40 -4.22 -3.12
N VAL A 37 -3.38 -4.56 -4.40
CA VAL A 37 -3.51 -3.61 -5.49
C VAL A 37 -4.97 -3.51 -5.89
N LEU A 38 -5.55 -2.33 -5.75
CA LEU A 38 -6.88 -2.08 -6.27
C LEU A 38 -6.83 -1.82 -7.78
N GLY A 39 -7.88 -2.26 -8.47
CA GLY A 39 -8.09 -1.98 -9.89
C GLY A 39 -8.18 -0.50 -10.20
N ALA A 40 -7.93 -0.13 -11.46
CA ALA A 40 -8.02 1.26 -11.91
C ALA A 40 -9.41 1.86 -11.62
N GLY A 41 -9.45 3.11 -11.17
CA GLY A 41 -10.69 3.81 -10.80
C GLY A 41 -11.31 3.40 -9.46
N LEU A 42 -10.76 2.41 -8.76
CA LEU A 42 -11.22 2.01 -7.41
C LEU A 42 -10.57 2.89 -6.33
N CYS A 43 -10.82 4.21 -6.42
CA CYS A 43 -10.23 5.22 -5.55
C CYS A 43 -11.28 5.96 -4.68
N ALA A 44 -12.57 5.65 -4.82
CA ALA A 44 -13.59 6.24 -3.96
C ALA A 44 -13.65 5.53 -2.60
N TYR A 45 -14.07 6.26 -1.56
CA TYR A 45 -14.12 5.75 -0.19
C TYR A 45 -14.86 4.40 -0.05
N ALA A 46 -15.92 4.17 -0.82
CA ALA A 46 -16.63 2.89 -0.80
C ALA A 46 -15.74 1.72 -1.27
N ASP A 47 -14.95 1.94 -2.33
CA ASP A 47 -14.00 0.96 -2.84
C ASP A 47 -12.87 0.72 -1.85
N LEU A 48 -12.34 1.80 -1.27
CA LEU A 48 -11.26 1.74 -0.27
C LEU A 48 -11.71 0.98 0.98
N ARG A 49 -12.93 1.23 1.45
CA ARG A 49 -13.52 0.51 2.58
C ARG A 49 -13.70 -0.98 2.27
N ALA A 50 -14.18 -1.31 1.08
CA ALA A 50 -14.33 -2.70 0.64
C ALA A 50 -12.96 -3.39 0.57
N GLY A 51 -11.97 -2.74 -0.04
CA GLY A 51 -10.58 -3.21 -0.11
C GLY A 51 -9.96 -3.42 1.27
N ALA A 52 -10.12 -2.45 2.18
CA ALA A 52 -9.57 -2.51 3.54
C ALA A 52 -10.18 -3.66 4.34
N THR A 53 -11.51 -3.84 4.24
CA THR A 53 -12.22 -4.95 4.89
C THR A 53 -11.70 -6.29 4.39
N ARG A 54 -11.63 -6.47 3.07
CA ARG A 54 -11.11 -7.70 2.46
C ARG A 54 -9.65 -7.96 2.87
N LEU A 55 -8.82 -6.92 2.93
CA LEU A 55 -7.43 -7.06 3.31
C LEU A 55 -7.27 -7.50 4.78
N LEU A 56 -8.12 -7.00 5.69
CA LEU A 56 -8.16 -7.45 7.08
C LEU A 56 -8.61 -8.92 7.20
N GLU A 57 -9.58 -9.34 6.40
CA GLU A 57 -10.01 -10.75 6.33
C GLU A 57 -8.88 -11.65 5.84
N ILE A 58 -8.14 -11.21 4.82
CA ILE A 58 -6.96 -11.93 4.32
C ILE A 58 -5.89 -12.02 5.40
N ASP A 59 -5.51 -10.90 6.03
CA ASP A 59 -4.57 -10.88 7.14
C ASP A 59 -4.99 -11.84 8.26
N TYR A 60 -6.31 -11.99 8.47
CA TYR A 60 -6.86 -12.96 9.42
C TYR A 60 -6.58 -14.42 9.10
N SER A 61 -6.48 -14.73 7.81
CA SER A 61 -6.15 -16.08 7.35
C SER A 61 -4.66 -16.37 7.28
N LEU A 62 -3.78 -15.37 7.42
CA LEU A 62 -2.33 -15.56 7.24
C LEU A 62 -1.72 -16.32 8.43
N PRO A 63 -0.70 -17.17 8.20
CA PRO A 63 0.02 -17.86 9.28
C PRO A 63 0.67 -16.91 10.30
N ARG A 64 1.02 -15.70 9.84
CA ARG A 64 1.52 -14.60 10.66
C ARG A 64 0.87 -13.31 10.18
N ARG A 65 0.34 -12.54 11.14
CA ARG A 65 -0.19 -11.19 10.90
C ARG A 65 0.86 -10.27 10.28
N ALA A 66 0.42 -9.44 9.35
CA ALA A 66 1.23 -8.36 8.86
C ALA A 66 1.40 -7.29 9.94
N ASP A 67 2.61 -6.73 10.02
CA ASP A 67 2.88 -5.55 10.84
C ASP A 67 2.34 -4.29 10.16
N ARG A 68 2.22 -4.32 8.81
CA ARG A 68 1.65 -3.23 8.01
C ARG A 68 0.82 -3.76 6.84
N LEU A 69 -0.35 -3.16 6.63
CA LEU A 69 -1.29 -3.44 5.56
C LEU A 69 -1.42 -2.21 4.65
N TYR A 70 -1.30 -2.40 3.33
CA TYR A 70 -1.41 -1.34 2.34
C TYR A 70 -2.43 -1.67 1.25
N LEU A 71 -3.32 -0.72 0.94
CA LEU A 71 -4.02 -0.68 -0.34
C LEU A 71 -3.22 0.18 -1.31
N VAL A 72 -3.05 -0.32 -2.53
CA VAL A 72 -2.23 0.30 -3.56
C VAL A 72 -3.13 0.73 -4.73
N LEU A 73 -3.16 2.03 -4.98
CA LEU A 73 -4.04 2.65 -5.98
C LEU A 73 -3.25 3.12 -7.20
N SER A 74 -3.92 3.18 -8.36
CA SER A 74 -3.35 3.76 -9.58
C SER A 74 -3.31 5.29 -9.59
N GLU A 75 -4.07 5.91 -8.70
CA GLU A 75 -4.30 7.36 -8.63
C GLU A 75 -4.65 7.75 -7.19
N PRO A 76 -4.59 9.05 -6.82
CA PRO A 76 -4.97 9.51 -5.49
C PRO A 76 -6.40 9.09 -5.12
N PRO A 77 -6.70 8.92 -3.82
CA PRO A 77 -8.07 8.74 -3.35
C PRO A 77 -8.98 9.86 -3.88
N ALA A 78 -10.19 9.51 -4.30
CA ALA A 78 -11.13 10.48 -4.84
C ALA A 78 -11.60 11.51 -3.79
N GLN A 79 -11.45 11.18 -2.50
CA GLN A 79 -11.69 12.09 -1.39
C GLN A 79 -10.40 12.28 -0.60
N ASP A 80 -10.03 13.54 -0.35
CA ASP A 80 -8.84 13.95 0.39
C ASP A 80 -8.79 13.38 1.82
N TRP A 81 -9.94 13.24 2.48
CA TRP A 81 -10.07 12.66 3.82
C TRP A 81 -10.08 11.13 3.86
N ALA A 82 -10.18 10.45 2.71
CA ALA A 82 -10.37 9.00 2.69
C ALA A 82 -9.16 8.25 3.23
N ALA A 83 -7.95 8.72 2.91
CA ALA A 83 -6.73 8.07 3.36
C ALA A 83 -6.65 8.04 4.89
N ASP A 84 -6.85 9.18 5.55
CA ASP A 84 -6.80 9.28 7.01
C ASP A 84 -7.92 8.47 7.67
N THR A 85 -9.11 8.47 7.06
CA THR A 85 -10.23 7.67 7.55
C THR A 85 -9.96 6.17 7.47
N ILE A 86 -9.38 5.69 6.37
CA ILE A 86 -9.04 4.27 6.20
C ILE A 86 -7.94 3.86 7.20
N LYS A 87 -6.90 4.68 7.37
CA LYS A 87 -5.86 4.44 8.36
C LYS A 87 -6.41 4.43 9.79
N GLY A 88 -7.23 5.42 10.14
CA GLY A 88 -7.78 5.55 11.49
C GLY A 88 -8.81 4.48 11.86
N ALA A 89 -9.69 4.11 10.94
CA ALA A 89 -10.77 3.16 11.21
C ALA A 89 -10.38 1.69 11.02
N PHE A 90 -9.47 1.40 10.08
CA PHE A 90 -9.12 0.03 9.69
C PHE A 90 -7.66 -0.33 9.98
N GLY A 91 -6.79 0.63 10.31
CA GLY A 91 -5.36 0.40 10.44
C GLY A 91 -4.67 0.09 9.12
N VAL A 92 -5.33 0.34 7.99
CA VAL A 92 -4.82 0.06 6.64
C VAL A 92 -4.29 1.36 6.04
N HIS A 93 -3.07 1.32 5.53
CA HIS A 93 -2.41 2.45 4.89
C HIS A 93 -2.81 2.53 3.40
N LEU A 94 -2.84 3.73 2.85
CA LEU A 94 -2.98 3.93 1.40
C LEU A 94 -1.63 4.30 0.80
N LEU A 95 -1.38 3.78 -0.39
CA LEU A 95 -0.27 4.11 -1.25
C LEU A 95 -0.79 4.29 -2.68
N TRP A 96 -0.45 5.37 -3.36
CA TRP A 96 -0.90 5.61 -4.73
C TRP A 96 0.21 6.12 -5.63
N ARG A 97 0.02 5.88 -6.93
CA ARG A 97 0.90 6.39 -7.97
C ARG A 97 0.55 7.85 -8.29
N THR A 98 1.58 8.67 -8.43
CA THR A 98 1.50 10.02 -9.00
C THR A 98 2.38 10.10 -10.25
N PRO A 99 2.32 11.18 -11.06
CA PRO A 99 3.24 11.33 -12.19
C PRO A 99 4.72 11.31 -11.77
N SER A 100 5.05 11.84 -10.59
CA SER A 100 6.41 12.01 -10.08
C SER A 100 6.91 10.83 -9.26
N GLY A 101 6.03 10.00 -8.69
CA GLY A 101 6.46 8.94 -7.79
C GLY A 101 5.31 8.23 -7.09
N TRP A 102 5.55 7.90 -5.83
CA TRP A 102 4.56 7.33 -4.95
C TRP A 102 4.27 8.28 -3.81
N GLU A 103 3.01 8.31 -3.41
CA GLU A 103 2.49 9.09 -2.30
C GLU A 103 1.57 8.21 -1.45
N GLY A 104 1.33 8.64 -0.22
CA GLY A 104 0.60 7.86 0.76
C GLY A 104 1.11 8.06 2.18
N HIS A 105 0.50 7.32 3.10
CA HIS A 105 0.95 7.32 4.48
C HIS A 105 2.27 6.57 4.60
N ASP A 106 3.27 7.25 5.16
CA ASP A 106 4.56 6.65 5.50
C ASP A 106 5.25 5.99 4.27
N THR A 107 5.21 6.65 3.10
CA THR A 107 5.72 6.10 1.82
C THR A 107 7.16 5.58 1.91
N ALA A 108 8.04 6.27 2.66
CA ALA A 108 9.41 5.82 2.86
C ALA A 108 9.48 4.48 3.64
N THR A 109 8.57 4.24 4.57
CA THR A 109 8.42 2.95 5.26
C THR A 109 7.76 1.91 4.35
N ALA A 110 6.80 2.32 3.54
CA ALA A 110 6.09 1.44 2.62
C ALA A 110 7.00 0.90 1.50
N LEU A 111 7.83 1.76 0.91
CA LEU A 111 8.58 1.48 -0.32
C LEU A 111 10.10 1.57 -0.19
N GLY A 112 10.61 1.99 0.96
CA GLY A 112 12.01 2.32 1.16
C GLY A 112 12.34 3.78 0.78
N PRO A 113 13.48 4.31 1.26
CA PRO A 113 13.82 5.74 1.19
C PRO A 113 14.03 6.32 -0.21
N GLY A 114 14.15 5.48 -1.25
CA GLY A 114 14.37 5.93 -2.64
C GLY A 114 13.12 6.18 -3.48
N ASN A 115 11.91 5.92 -2.95
CA ASN A 115 10.67 5.89 -3.72
C ASN A 115 9.61 6.92 -3.30
N ALA A 116 9.86 7.69 -2.25
CA ALA A 116 8.96 8.76 -1.86
C ALA A 116 9.03 9.92 -2.87
N ALA A 117 7.89 10.54 -3.18
CA ALA A 117 7.90 11.82 -3.86
C ALA A 117 8.77 12.83 -3.07
N PRO A 118 9.58 13.65 -3.76
CA PRO A 118 10.33 14.71 -3.09
C PRO A 118 9.36 15.63 -2.34
N PRO A 119 9.75 16.17 -1.16
CA PRO A 119 8.90 17.14 -0.46
C PRO A 119 8.65 18.32 -1.39
N GLU A 120 7.39 18.75 -1.53
CA GLU A 120 7.07 19.98 -2.26
C GLU A 120 7.75 21.16 -1.54
N ASP A 121 8.57 21.92 -2.28
CA ASP A 121 9.33 23.07 -1.76
C ASP A 121 8.40 24.03 -1.00
N SER A 122 8.81 24.40 0.23
CA SER A 122 8.13 25.38 1.11
C SER A 122 8.44 26.82 0.74
#